data_AF-A0A838SPE4-F1
#
_entry.id   AF-A0A838SPE4-F1
#
_cell.length_a   1.000
_cell.length_b   1.000
_cell.length_c   1.000
_cell.angle_alpha   90.00
_cell.angle_beta   90.00
_cell.angle_gamma   90.00
#
_symmetry.space_group_name_H-M   'P 1'
#
loop_
_entity.id
_entity.type
_entity.pdbx_description
1 polymer ?
#
loop_
_entity_poly.entity_id
_entity_poly.type
_entity_poly.pdbx_seq_one_letter_code
_entity_poly.pdbx_strand_id
1 'polypeptide(L)' 'MIDDTLLEAEEKMDKAVTVAKEDFATIRTGRAHPAMFNKIKVDYYGSPTPIN' A
#
# COMPACT_ATOMS: atom_id res chain seq x y z
N MET A 1 -12.26 28.16 -6.90
CA MET A 1 -12.02 28.01 -5.45
C MET A 1 -12.91 26.97 -4.77
N ILE A 2 -14.16 26.74 -5.17
CA ILE A 2 -14.92 25.56 -4.70
C ILE A 2 -14.57 24.32 -5.55
N ASP A 3 -14.48 24.49 -6.86
CA ASP A 3 -14.16 23.39 -7.78
C ASP A 3 -12.75 22.81 -7.53
N ASP A 4 -11.77 23.67 -7.23
CA ASP A 4 -10.40 23.24 -6.89
C ASP A 4 -10.37 22.39 -5.61
N THR A 5 -11.18 22.74 -4.61
CA THR A 5 -11.27 21.98 -3.36
C THR A 5 -12.00 20.64 -3.53
N LEU A 6 -12.98 20.58 -4.44
CA LEU A 6 -13.66 19.33 -4.81
C LEU A 6 -12.70 18.39 -5.54
N LEU A 7 -11.89 18.92 -6.46
CA LEU A 7 -10.93 18.14 -7.23
C LEU A 7 -9.80 17.61 -6.34
N GLU A 8 -9.26 18.43 -5.42
CA GLU A 8 -8.26 17.98 -4.45
C GLU A 8 -8.83 16.93 -3.47
N ALA A 9 -10.10 17.05 -3.09
CA ALA A 9 -10.77 16.06 -2.25
C ALA A 9 -10.95 14.73 -2.99
N GLU A 10 -11.36 14.75 -4.26
CA GLU A 10 -11.51 13.57 -5.11
C GLU A 10 -10.16 12.83 -5.27
N GLU A 11 -9.09 13.56 -5.61
CA GLU A 11 -7.74 12.97 -5.73
C GLU A 11 -7.27 12.30 -4.43
N LYS A 12 -7.55 12.93 -3.28
CA LYS A 12 -7.20 12.36 -1.97
C LYS A 12 -8.03 11.11 -1.65
N MET A 13 -9.31 11.11 -2.00
CA MET A 13 -10.19 9.95 -1.81
C MET A 13 -9.75 8.77 -2.68
N ASP A 14 -9.44 9.02 -3.95
CA ASP A 14 -8.94 7.98 -4.86
C ASP A 14 -7.61 7.39 -4.41
N LYS A 15 -6.71 8.25 -3.91
CA LYS A 15 -5.45 7.81 -3.31
C LYS A 15 -5.70 6.96 -2.06
N ALA A 16 -6.63 7.36 -1.20
CA ALA A 16 -6.98 6.60 0.00
C ALA A 16 -7.54 5.21 -0.34
N VAL A 17 -8.41 5.11 -1.36
CA VAL A 17 -8.94 3.84 -1.84
C VAL A 17 -7.81 2.95 -2.41
N THR A 18 -6.86 3.54 -3.14
CA THR A 18 -5.72 2.82 -3.70
C THR A 18 -4.82 2.25 -2.59
N VAL A 19 -4.46 3.08 -1.61
CA VAL A 19 -3.68 2.64 -0.44
C VAL A 19 -4.41 1.55 0.34
N ALA A 20 -5.72 1.67 0.54
CA ALA A 20 -6.51 0.65 1.23
C ALA A 20 -6.48 -0.69 0.48
N LYS A 21 -6.62 -0.68 -0.86
CA LYS A 21 -6.51 -1.90 -1.68
C LYS A 21 -5.14 -2.56 -1.56
N GLU A 22 -4.06 -1.77 -1.58
CA GLU A 22 -2.70 -2.29 -1.40
C GLU A 22 -2.51 -2.91 -0.01
N ASP A 23 -3.03 -2.27 1.04
CA ASP A 23 -2.91 -2.79 2.39
C ASP A 23 -3.71 -4.09 2.57
N PHE A 24 -4.92 -4.18 1.99
CA PHE A 24 -5.69 -5.42 1.94
C PHE A 24 -5.01 -6.52 1.13
N ALA A 25 -4.28 -6.18 0.06
CA ALA A 25 -3.51 -7.16 -0.70
C ALA A 25 -2.50 -7.84 0.22
N THR A 26 -1.76 -7.08 1.04
CA THR A 26 -0.76 -7.68 1.96
C THR A 26 -1.34 -8.61 3.03
N ILE A 27 -2.67 -8.63 3.24
CA ILE A 27 -3.30 -9.52 4.21
C ILE A 27 -3.28 -10.95 3.69
N ARG A 28 -2.82 -11.88 4.55
CA ARG A 28 -2.79 -13.31 4.24
C ARG A 28 -4.20 -13.86 4.05
N THR A 29 -4.58 -14.07 2.79
CA THR A 29 -5.76 -14.87 2.43
C THR A 29 -5.36 -16.33 2.19
N GLY A 30 -6.33 -17.24 2.11
CA GLY A 30 -6.06 -18.66 1.81
C GLY A 30 -5.39 -18.91 0.44
N ARG A 31 -5.33 -17.90 -0.44
CA ARG A 31 -4.56 -17.93 -1.68
C ARG A 31 -3.25 -17.16 -1.49
N ALA A 32 -2.13 -17.87 -1.62
CA ALA A 32 -0.80 -17.24 -1.61
C ALA A 32 -0.66 -16.32 -2.83
N HIS A 33 -0.11 -15.12 -2.62
CA HIS A 33 0.15 -14.13 -3.65
C HIS A 33 1.46 -13.40 -3.31
N PRO A 34 2.31 -12.95 -4.25
CA PRO A 34 3.62 -12.40 -3.88
C PRO A 34 3.60 -11.22 -2.89
N ALA A 35 2.53 -10.41 -2.90
CA ALA A 35 2.43 -9.22 -2.04
C ALA A 35 2.29 -9.52 -0.53
N MET A 36 2.07 -10.76 -0.10
CA MET A 36 2.11 -11.12 1.34
C MET A 36 3.52 -10.99 1.93
N PHE A 37 4.57 -11.13 1.12
CA PHE A 37 5.93 -11.04 1.62
C PHE A 37 6.43 -9.58 1.70
N ASN A 38 5.68 -8.59 1.17
CA ASN A 38 6.09 -7.18 1.13
C ASN A 38 6.29 -6.57 2.52
N LYS A 39 5.61 -7.11 3.54
CA LYS A 39 5.74 -6.68 4.93
C LYS A 39 6.90 -7.36 5.68
N ILE A 40 7.61 -8.31 5.04
CA ILE A 40 8.75 -9.00 5.64
C ILE A 40 10.02 -8.22 5.29
N LYS A 41 10.61 -7.61 6.32
CA LYS A 41 11.93 -6.97 6.24
C LYS A 41 12.97 -7.93 6.79
N VAL A 42 14.04 -8.13 6.04
CA VAL A 42 15.19 -8.92 6.45
C VAL A 42 16.37 -7.97 6.64
N ASP A 43 17.19 -8.24 7.64
CA ASP A 43 18.46 -7.54 7.80
C ASP A 43 19.42 -7.97 6.68
N TYR A 44 19.66 -7.05 5.73
CA TYR A 44 20.58 -7.24 4.63
C TYR A 44 21.78 -6.33 4.86
N TYR A 45 22.88 -6.91 5.37
CA TYR A 45 24.12 -6.20 5.68
C TYR A 45 23.94 -4.99 6.62
N GLY A 46 23.11 -5.11 7.65
CA GLY A 46 22.88 -4.06 8.66
C GLY A 46 21.75 -3.09 8.32
N SER A 47 21.05 -3.29 7.20
CA SER A 47 19.89 -2.47 6.80
C SER A 47 18.63 -3.32 6.62
N PRO A 48 17.50 -2.94 7.26
CA PRO A 48 16.23 -3.63 7.10
C PRO A 48 15.69 -3.42 5.68
N THR A 49 15.85 -4.44 4.83
CA THR A 49 15.46 -4.41 3.42
C THR A 49 14.25 -5.32 3.20
N PRO A 50 13.22 -4.90 2.45
CA PRO A 50 12.11 -5.78 2.09
C PRO A 50 12.64 -6.98 1.28
N ILE A 51 12.08 -8.17 1.52
CA ILE A 51 12.53 -9.43 0.87
C ILE A 51 12.01 -9.59 -0.57
N ASN A 52 11.22 -8.64 -1.06
CA ASN A 52 10.38 -8.73 -2.26
C ASN A 52 10.85 -7.85 -3.41
#